data_AF-A0A6A5WSU2-F1
#
_entry.id   AF-A0A6A5WSU2-F1
#
_cell.length_a   1.000
_cell.length_b   1.000
_cell.length_c   1.000
_cell.angle_alpha   90.00
_cell.angle_beta   90.00
_cell.angle_gamma   90.00
#
_symmetry.space_group_name_H-M   'P 1'
#
loop_
_entity.id
_entity.type
_entity.pdbx_description
1 polymer ?
#
loop_
_entity_poly.entity_id
_entity_poly.type
_entity_poly.pdbx_seq_one_letter_code
_entity_poly.pdbx_strand_id
1 'polypeptide(L)'
;MAQSGVQAKKDTVDPQYLWILPEHLKPTMDISMFGGPRGHVLHDDGSRFAYLLTTLSVTSTERLLWLDTMPLDITALEVERYRFCADNDYPASKLGWRRYGFWNGALKTFRQLGLDVHGGLRRLLELRDRVILTSTSYSASPLLIGDAESLRQYMDIGVHLYTDVPEYPKNLDEAASAYVKLSSLITETITLEEVEKKIQESTDNNETWELKRVKFRPETKEKYRKILLEVSQEEFLDQQLQDLRNRKRTRVNE
;
A
#
# COMPACT_ATOMS: atom_id res chain seq x y z
N MET A 1 17.46 25.31 12.80
CA MET A 1 17.40 23.97 13.43
C MET A 1 17.17 22.96 12.33
N ALA A 2 18.19 22.17 11.99
CA ALA A 2 18.10 21.17 10.94
C ALA A 2 17.30 19.97 11.46
N GLN A 3 16.11 19.72 10.90
CA GLN A 3 15.41 18.46 11.11
C GLN A 3 16.28 17.36 10.51
N SER A 4 16.89 16.52 11.36
CA SER A 4 17.56 15.31 10.91
C SER A 4 16.47 14.41 10.32
N GLY A 5 16.33 14.45 9.00
CA GLY A 5 15.49 13.52 8.28
C GLY A 5 15.91 12.11 8.68
N VAL A 6 15.01 11.39 9.34
CA VAL A 6 15.18 9.98 9.61
C VAL A 6 15.20 9.31 8.24
N GLN A 7 16.41 9.10 7.72
CA GLN A 7 16.61 8.31 6.51
C GLN A 7 16.32 6.88 6.94
N ALA A 8 15.11 6.41 6.65
CA ALA A 8 14.67 5.06 6.96
C ALA A 8 15.74 4.08 6.44
N LYS A 9 16.30 3.28 7.36
CA LYS A 9 17.24 2.23 7.00
C LYS A 9 16.52 1.31 6.01
N LYS A 10 17.21 0.97 4.93
CA LYS A 10 16.76 0.25 3.73
C LYS A 10 15.98 -1.06 3.99
N ASP A 11 15.87 -1.51 5.24
CA ASP A 11 15.45 -2.85 5.63
C ASP A 11 14.17 -2.92 6.51
N THR A 12 13.50 -1.81 6.87
CA THR A 12 12.44 -1.84 7.92
C THR A 12 11.19 -1.01 7.64
N VAL A 13 10.70 -0.97 6.40
CA VAL A 13 9.45 -0.21 6.10
C VAL A 13 8.23 -1.11 5.85
N ASP A 14 8.38 -2.44 5.89
CA ASP A 14 7.37 -3.45 6.29
C ASP A 14 7.88 -4.85 5.90
N PRO A 15 8.81 -5.44 6.68
CA PRO A 15 9.34 -6.78 6.38
C PRO A 15 8.38 -7.91 6.79
N GLN A 16 7.27 -7.60 7.45
CA GLN A 16 6.35 -8.59 8.05
C GLN A 16 4.98 -8.64 7.37
N TYR A 17 4.78 -7.86 6.32
CA TYR A 17 3.50 -7.79 5.60
C TYR A 17 2.33 -7.45 6.52
N LEU A 18 2.56 -6.60 7.54
CA LEU A 18 1.55 -6.31 8.56
C LEU A 18 0.39 -5.48 8.01
N TRP A 19 0.58 -4.82 6.87
CA TRP A 19 -0.44 -4.00 6.23
C TRP A 19 -1.14 -4.73 5.09
N ILE A 20 -2.46 -4.90 5.22
CA ILE A 20 -3.34 -5.23 4.09
C ILE A 20 -3.83 -3.93 3.47
N LEU A 21 -3.08 -3.46 2.47
CA LEU A 21 -3.42 -2.26 1.70
C LEU A 21 -4.61 -2.54 0.75
N PRO A 22 -5.36 -1.53 0.28
CA PRO A 22 -6.22 -1.69 -0.89
C PRO A 22 -5.42 -2.16 -2.11
N GLU A 23 -6.04 -2.82 -3.09
CA GLU A 23 -5.35 -3.23 -4.33
C GLU A 23 -4.79 -2.03 -5.10
N HIS A 24 -5.56 -0.94 -5.12
CA HIS A 24 -5.21 0.33 -5.72
C HIS A 24 -5.36 1.45 -4.69
N LEU A 25 -4.45 2.42 -4.73
CA LEU A 25 -4.48 3.56 -3.83
C LEU A 25 -5.76 4.38 -4.04
N LYS A 26 -6.45 4.67 -2.93
CA LYS A 26 -7.62 5.53 -2.91
C LYS A 26 -7.34 6.76 -2.03
N PRO A 27 -7.24 7.96 -2.61
CA PRO A 27 -7.12 9.19 -1.84
C PRO A 27 -8.39 9.43 -1.00
N THR A 28 -8.24 9.89 0.24
CA THR A 28 -9.37 10.11 1.19
C THR A 28 -9.97 11.50 1.06
N MET A 29 -9.19 12.49 0.62
CA MET A 29 -9.69 13.83 0.35
C MET A 29 -10.33 13.89 -1.03
N ASP A 30 -11.43 14.65 -1.15
CA ASP A 30 -12.05 14.95 -2.43
C ASP A 30 -11.09 15.83 -3.25
N ILE A 31 -10.33 15.21 -4.14
CA ILE A 31 -9.30 15.87 -4.96
C ILE A 31 -9.90 16.97 -5.86
N SER A 32 -11.21 16.93 -6.10
CA SER A 32 -11.92 18.04 -6.77
C SER A 32 -11.78 19.37 -6.01
N MET A 33 -11.57 19.34 -4.69
CA MET A 33 -11.29 20.51 -3.86
C MET A 33 -9.86 21.03 -3.99
N PHE A 34 -8.91 20.17 -4.37
CA PHE A 34 -7.56 20.58 -4.80
C PHE A 34 -7.54 21.01 -6.27
N GLY A 35 -8.70 21.39 -6.82
CA GLY A 35 -8.86 22.00 -8.12
C GLY A 35 -7.69 22.92 -8.45
N GLY A 36 -6.77 22.38 -9.25
CA GLY A 36 -5.46 22.96 -9.50
C GLY A 36 -5.21 23.00 -11.00
N PRO A 37 -5.60 24.08 -11.69
CA PRO A 37 -5.62 24.17 -13.14
C PRO A 37 -4.20 24.30 -13.67
N ARG A 38 -3.72 23.39 -14.52
CA ARG A 38 -2.59 23.65 -15.46
C ARG A 38 -1.35 24.38 -14.86
N GLY A 39 -1.09 24.30 -13.55
CA GLY A 39 -0.23 25.29 -12.91
C GLY A 39 0.25 24.86 -11.53
N HIS A 40 1.56 24.61 -11.48
CA HIS A 40 2.47 24.87 -10.35
C HIS A 40 1.95 24.54 -8.94
N VAL A 41 2.24 23.32 -8.46
CA VAL A 41 2.21 23.06 -7.00
C VAL A 41 3.54 23.54 -6.43
N LEU A 42 3.55 24.77 -5.91
CA LEU A 42 4.76 25.54 -5.54
C LEU A 42 5.26 25.33 -4.10
N HIS A 43 4.55 24.57 -3.26
CA HIS A 43 4.87 24.46 -1.85
C HIS A 43 5.01 23.01 -1.39
N ASP A 44 5.96 22.75 -0.49
CA ASP A 44 6.16 21.47 0.23
C ASP A 44 5.06 21.25 1.28
N ASP A 45 3.82 21.57 0.93
CA ASP A 45 2.64 21.33 1.76
C ASP A 45 1.93 20.03 1.33
N GLY A 46 0.93 19.62 2.13
CA GLY A 46 0.14 18.41 1.87
C GLY A 46 -0.54 18.38 0.49
N SER A 47 -0.70 19.52 -0.20
CA SER A 47 -1.30 19.61 -1.53
C SER A 47 -0.38 19.00 -2.61
N ARG A 48 0.94 19.17 -2.47
CA ARG A 48 1.93 18.51 -3.35
C ARG A 48 1.82 17.01 -3.27
N PHE A 49 1.67 16.48 -2.05
CA PHE A 49 1.51 15.06 -1.85
C PHE A 49 0.17 14.54 -2.38
N ALA A 50 -0.94 15.22 -2.12
CA ALA A 50 -2.24 14.85 -2.65
C ALA A 50 -2.23 14.77 -4.19
N TYR A 51 -1.57 15.72 -4.87
CA TYR A 51 -1.39 15.69 -6.32
C TYR A 51 -0.54 14.50 -6.78
N LEU A 52 0.58 14.21 -6.10
CA LEU A 52 1.45 13.09 -6.43
C LEU A 52 0.72 11.75 -6.21
N LEU A 53 -0.03 11.59 -5.12
CA LEU A 53 -0.89 10.44 -4.89
C LEU A 53 -1.97 10.30 -5.96
N THR A 54 -2.54 11.43 -6.42
CA THR A 54 -3.50 11.43 -7.54
C THR A 54 -2.85 10.85 -8.79
N THR A 55 -1.61 11.25 -9.08
CA THR A 55 -0.84 10.72 -10.22
C THR A 55 -0.61 9.21 -10.10
N LEU A 56 -0.54 8.66 -8.88
CA LEU A 56 -0.51 7.22 -8.64
C LEU A 56 -1.90 6.54 -8.71
N SER A 57 -2.99 7.29 -8.54
CA SER A 57 -4.36 6.73 -8.48
C SER A 57 -5.12 6.75 -9.81
N VAL A 58 -4.76 7.65 -10.75
CA VAL A 58 -5.53 7.87 -11.99
C VAL A 58 -4.82 7.28 -13.22
N THR A 59 -5.57 6.64 -14.11
CA THR A 59 -5.14 6.12 -15.41
C THR A 59 -4.94 7.19 -16.50
N SER A 60 -5.12 8.48 -16.17
CA SER A 60 -5.18 9.55 -17.17
C SER A 60 -3.81 10.20 -17.41
N THR A 61 -3.49 10.30 -18.69
CA THR A 61 -2.32 10.97 -19.29
C THR A 61 -1.83 12.21 -18.54
N GLU A 62 -0.58 12.10 -18.05
CA GLU A 62 0.26 13.20 -17.60
C GLU A 62 0.26 14.35 -18.64
N ARG A 63 -0.53 15.41 -18.43
CA ARG A 63 -0.15 16.75 -18.91
C ARG A 63 0.66 17.43 -17.81
N LEU A 64 1.87 16.91 -17.57
CA LEU A 64 2.83 17.49 -16.64
C LEU A 64 3.41 18.79 -17.22
N LEU A 65 2.72 19.91 -16.99
CA LEU A 65 3.33 21.24 -17.05
C LEU A 65 3.98 21.52 -15.68
N TRP A 66 5.21 21.04 -15.50
CA TRP A 66 6.11 21.47 -14.42
C TRP A 66 7.14 22.41 -15.02
N LEU A 67 6.95 23.72 -14.86
CA LEU A 67 7.93 24.72 -15.31
C LEU A 67 8.74 25.37 -14.18
N ASP A 68 8.31 25.41 -12.91
CA ASP A 68 8.92 26.40 -11.98
C ASP A 68 9.47 25.92 -10.61
N THR A 69 9.68 24.62 -10.37
CA THR A 69 10.36 24.16 -9.13
C THR A 69 11.59 23.30 -9.40
N MET A 70 12.26 23.53 -10.53
CA MET A 70 13.51 22.84 -10.81
C MET A 70 14.61 23.35 -9.88
N PRO A 71 15.56 22.49 -9.46
CA PRO A 71 16.74 22.98 -8.76
C PRO A 71 17.40 24.05 -9.63
N LEU A 72 17.82 25.15 -9.00
CA LEU A 72 18.58 26.23 -9.67
C LEU A 72 19.82 25.71 -10.40
N ASP A 73 20.29 24.51 -10.05
CA ASP A 73 21.43 23.82 -10.65
C ASP A 73 21.01 22.56 -11.42
N ILE A 74 20.74 22.72 -12.72
CA ILE A 74 20.45 21.62 -13.66
C ILE A 74 21.65 20.67 -13.78
N THR A 75 22.87 21.20 -13.69
CA THR A 75 24.10 20.41 -13.84
C THR A 75 24.24 19.41 -12.69
N ALA A 76 24.00 19.82 -11.44
CA ALA A 76 23.99 18.92 -10.30
C ALA A 76 22.93 17.80 -10.47
N LEU A 77 21.72 18.15 -10.90
CA LEU A 77 20.65 17.17 -11.13
C LEU A 77 21.00 16.17 -12.23
N GLU A 78 21.66 16.64 -13.29
CA GLU A 78 22.11 15.79 -14.38
C GLU A 78 23.21 14.81 -13.94
N VAL A 79 24.15 15.26 -13.11
CA VAL A 79 25.16 14.39 -12.49
C VAL A 79 24.50 13.33 -11.60
N GLU A 80 23.55 13.71 -10.75
CA GLU A 80 22.79 12.77 -9.92
C GLU A 80 22.04 11.73 -10.75
N ARG A 81 21.39 12.18 -11.84
CA ARG A 81 20.69 11.31 -12.79
C ARG A 81 21.63 10.30 -13.44
N TYR A 82 22.79 10.73 -13.94
CA TYR A 82 23.76 9.83 -14.55
C TYR A 82 24.30 8.80 -13.56
N ARG A 83 24.58 9.21 -12.32
CA ARG A 83 24.95 8.29 -11.24
C ARG A 83 23.84 7.28 -10.97
N PHE A 84 22.60 7.74 -10.80
CA PHE A 84 21.45 6.86 -10.61
C PHE A 84 21.31 5.85 -11.75
N CYS A 85 21.41 6.30 -13.01
CA CYS A 85 21.35 5.43 -14.19
C CYS A 85 22.47 4.38 -14.19
N ALA A 86 23.69 4.76 -13.84
CA ALA A 86 24.81 3.83 -13.75
C ALA A 86 24.62 2.80 -12.62
N ASP A 87 24.27 3.28 -11.41
CA ASP A 87 24.10 2.45 -10.21
C ASP A 87 22.93 1.45 -10.33
N ASN A 88 21.95 1.75 -11.19
CA ASN A 88 20.72 0.99 -11.33
C ASN A 88 20.58 0.33 -12.70
N ASP A 89 21.64 0.28 -13.52
CA ASP A 89 21.58 -0.27 -14.89
C ASP A 89 20.39 0.25 -15.71
N TYR A 90 20.09 1.55 -15.58
CA TYR A 90 18.95 2.19 -16.22
C TYR A 90 19.43 3.05 -17.41
N PRO A 91 18.91 2.85 -18.63
CA PRO A 91 19.37 3.60 -19.79
C PRO A 91 19.15 5.12 -19.63
N ALA A 92 20.23 5.89 -19.58
CA ALA A 92 20.16 7.35 -19.44
C ALA A 92 19.40 8.03 -20.59
N SER A 93 19.33 7.40 -21.77
CA SER A 93 18.52 7.88 -22.90
C SER A 93 17.00 7.78 -22.65
N LYS A 94 16.56 6.88 -21.77
CA LYS A 94 15.14 6.67 -21.42
C LYS A 94 14.67 7.53 -20.25
N LEU A 95 15.60 8.08 -19.47
CA LEU A 95 15.31 8.87 -18.28
C LEU A 95 15.83 10.30 -18.44
N GLY A 96 15.08 11.16 -19.13
CA GLY A 96 15.42 12.58 -19.22
C GLY A 96 15.49 13.25 -17.83
N TRP A 97 16.34 14.26 -17.68
CA TRP A 97 16.58 14.93 -16.39
C TRP A 97 15.32 15.50 -15.73
N ARG A 98 14.35 15.98 -16.53
CA ARG A 98 13.04 16.44 -16.02
C ARG A 98 12.27 15.31 -15.35
N ARG A 99 12.22 14.15 -16.01
CA ARG A 99 11.55 12.94 -15.51
C ARG A 99 12.24 12.42 -14.25
N TYR A 100 13.57 12.43 -14.23
CA TYR A 100 14.35 12.07 -13.03
C TYR A 100 14.03 13.01 -11.86
N GLY A 101 14.15 14.32 -12.06
CA GLY A 101 13.90 15.31 -11.01
C GLY A 101 12.50 15.23 -10.43
N PHE A 102 11.49 15.05 -11.28
CA PHE A 102 10.10 14.88 -10.86
C PHE A 102 9.92 13.65 -9.97
N TRP A 103 10.28 12.45 -10.45
CA TRP A 103 10.03 11.22 -9.71
C TRP A 103 10.95 11.05 -8.49
N ASN A 104 12.18 11.58 -8.54
CA ASN A 104 13.05 11.64 -7.36
C ASN A 104 12.48 12.57 -6.29
N GLY A 105 11.99 13.74 -6.70
CA GLY A 105 11.28 14.67 -5.80
C GLY A 105 10.03 14.03 -5.21
N ALA A 106 9.22 13.37 -6.03
CA ALA A 106 8.02 12.67 -5.60
C ALA A 106 8.32 11.60 -4.54
N LEU A 107 9.33 10.77 -4.79
CA LEU A 107 9.75 9.74 -3.83
C LEU A 107 10.23 10.34 -2.50
N LYS A 108 10.95 11.47 -2.53
CA LYS A 108 11.36 12.19 -1.31
C LYS A 108 10.13 12.70 -0.54
N THR A 109 9.16 13.29 -1.23
CA THR A 109 7.90 13.74 -0.62
C THR A 109 7.10 12.58 -0.03
N PHE A 110 7.01 11.44 -0.73
CA PHE A 110 6.37 10.23 -0.21
C PHE A 110 6.99 9.80 1.12
N ARG A 111 8.33 9.74 1.18
CA ARG A 111 9.05 9.30 2.39
C ARG A 111 8.86 10.23 3.57
N GLN A 112 8.82 11.54 3.33
CA GLN A 112 8.55 12.53 4.38
C GLN A 112 7.19 12.34 5.03
N LEU A 113 6.23 11.76 4.30
CA LEU A 113 4.86 11.55 4.75
C LEU A 113 4.59 10.12 5.17
N GLY A 114 5.63 9.27 5.23
CA GLY A 114 5.51 7.90 5.69
C GLY A 114 5.23 6.87 4.61
N LEU A 115 5.33 7.20 3.31
CA LEU A 115 5.18 6.25 2.21
C LEU A 115 6.54 6.03 1.52
N ASP A 116 6.94 4.77 1.33
CA ASP A 116 8.11 4.44 0.50
C ASP A 116 7.73 3.40 -0.57
N VAL A 117 8.63 3.18 -1.51
CA VAL A 117 8.48 2.19 -2.58
C VAL A 117 9.61 1.17 -2.45
N HIS A 118 9.26 -0.10 -2.35
CA HIS A 118 10.24 -1.18 -2.41
C HIS A 118 10.98 -1.14 -3.76
N GLY A 119 12.31 -1.24 -3.74
CA GLY A 119 13.15 -1.01 -4.92
C GLY A 119 13.35 0.47 -5.30
N GLY A 120 12.77 1.40 -4.52
CA GLY A 120 13.01 2.85 -4.62
C GLY A 120 12.60 3.47 -5.96
N LEU A 121 13.38 4.47 -6.40
CA LEU A 121 13.06 5.26 -7.60
C LEU A 121 13.02 4.43 -8.88
N ARG A 122 13.92 3.46 -9.02
CA ARG A 122 13.93 2.56 -10.19
C ARG A 122 12.59 1.84 -10.31
N ARG A 123 12.13 1.23 -9.21
CA ARG A 123 10.88 0.48 -9.22
C ARG A 123 9.67 1.39 -9.46
N LEU A 124 9.66 2.58 -8.86
CA LEU A 124 8.62 3.58 -9.11
C LEU A 124 8.51 3.96 -10.61
N LEU A 125 9.65 4.12 -11.29
CA LEU A 125 9.68 4.41 -12.73
C LEU A 125 9.16 3.23 -13.57
N GLU A 126 9.52 1.99 -13.21
CA GLU A 126 9.04 0.76 -13.87
C GLU A 126 7.53 0.58 -13.71
N LEU A 127 7.01 0.80 -12.50
CA LEU A 127 5.57 0.74 -12.22
C LEU A 127 4.80 1.77 -13.03
N ARG A 128 5.33 3.00 -13.15
CA ARG A 128 4.76 4.05 -13.99
C ARG A 128 4.72 3.65 -15.46
N ASP A 129 5.83 3.13 -15.99
CA ASP A 129 5.87 2.70 -17.39
C ASP A 129 4.89 1.54 -17.65
N ARG A 130 4.75 0.61 -16.69
CA ARG A 130 3.73 -0.44 -16.75
C ARG A 130 2.32 0.14 -16.83
N VAL A 131 1.95 1.03 -15.91
CA VAL A 131 0.64 1.70 -15.85
C VAL A 131 0.30 2.40 -17.16
N ILE A 132 1.26 3.10 -17.77
CA ILE A 132 1.06 3.78 -19.06
C ILE A 132 0.84 2.77 -20.19
N LEU A 133 1.60 1.67 -20.21
CA LEU A 133 1.49 0.65 -21.24
C LEU A 133 0.18 -0.15 -21.13
N THR A 134 -0.25 -0.46 -19.91
CA THR A 134 -1.43 -1.31 -19.65
C THR A 134 -2.71 -0.52 -19.44
N SER A 135 -2.63 0.80 -19.28
CA SER A 135 -3.75 1.66 -18.87
C SER A 135 -4.46 1.17 -17.59
N THR A 136 -3.69 0.56 -16.67
CA THR A 136 -4.18 0.08 -15.37
C THR A 136 -3.78 1.03 -14.25
N SER A 137 -4.45 0.96 -13.10
CA SER A 137 -4.05 1.74 -11.92
C SER A 137 -2.76 1.19 -11.29
N TYR A 138 -2.07 2.00 -10.47
CA TYR A 138 -0.91 1.53 -9.73
C TYR A 138 -1.33 0.48 -8.70
N SER A 139 -0.58 -0.62 -8.63
CA SER A 139 -0.70 -1.59 -7.55
C SER A 139 -0.14 -1.01 -6.26
N ALA A 140 -0.79 -1.27 -5.13
CA ALA A 140 -0.25 -0.95 -3.81
C ALA A 140 0.79 -1.98 -3.31
N SER A 141 0.95 -3.12 -4.00
CA SER A 141 1.92 -4.17 -3.63
C SER A 141 3.38 -3.72 -3.44
N PRO A 142 3.92 -2.69 -4.11
CA PRO A 142 5.29 -2.23 -3.89
C PRO A 142 5.43 -1.20 -2.76
N LEU A 143 4.32 -0.75 -2.17
CA LEU A 143 4.33 0.37 -1.23
C LEU A 143 4.64 -0.05 0.19
N LEU A 144 5.46 0.74 0.87
CA LEU A 144 5.89 0.52 2.24
C LEU A 144 5.32 1.63 3.14
N ILE A 145 4.80 1.25 4.30
CA ILE A 145 4.16 2.17 5.26
C ILE A 145 5.14 2.42 6.40
N GLY A 146 5.77 3.59 6.39
CA GLY A 146 6.67 4.09 7.43
C GLY A 146 5.97 4.89 8.53
N ASP A 147 5.00 5.73 8.18
CA ASP A 147 4.18 6.49 9.13
C ASP A 147 2.70 6.43 8.73
N ALA A 148 1.98 5.51 9.38
CA ALA A 148 0.57 5.27 9.11
C ALA A 148 -0.34 6.42 9.54
N GLU A 149 0.00 7.12 10.64
CA GLU A 149 -0.83 8.20 11.17
C GLU A 149 -0.82 9.40 10.22
N SER A 150 0.36 9.75 9.70
CA SER A 150 0.49 10.80 8.69
C SER A 150 -0.21 10.41 7.38
N LEU A 151 -0.04 9.18 6.90
CA LEU A 151 -0.63 8.76 5.62
C LEU A 151 -2.16 8.69 5.63
N ARG A 152 -2.78 8.26 6.73
CA ARG A 152 -4.25 8.17 6.84
C ARG A 152 -4.97 9.50 6.61
N GLN A 153 -4.28 10.62 6.80
CA GLN A 153 -4.83 11.96 6.52
C GLN A 153 -5.07 12.19 5.03
N TYR A 154 -4.34 11.49 4.16
CA TYR A 154 -4.33 11.73 2.72
C TYR A 154 -4.89 10.57 1.90
N MET A 155 -4.83 9.34 2.43
CA MET A 155 -5.25 8.15 1.70
C MET A 155 -5.72 7.01 2.59
N ASP A 156 -6.51 6.13 1.98
CA ASP A 156 -6.88 4.86 2.58
C ASP A 156 -5.70 3.90 2.46
N ILE A 157 -5.05 3.63 3.60
CA ILE A 157 -3.94 2.68 3.72
C ILE A 157 -4.43 1.28 4.16
N GLY A 158 -5.74 1.02 4.17
CA GLY A 158 -6.29 -0.27 4.54
C GLY A 158 -6.15 -0.57 6.03
N VAL A 159 -5.87 -1.83 6.37
CA VAL A 159 -5.82 -2.30 7.76
C VAL A 159 -4.45 -2.81 8.15
N HIS A 160 -4.05 -2.49 9.37
CA HIS A 160 -2.92 -3.10 10.03
C HIS A 160 -3.38 -4.33 10.81
N LEU A 161 -2.73 -5.47 10.53
CA LEU A 161 -2.93 -6.69 11.26
C LEU A 161 -2.52 -6.48 12.73
N TYR A 162 -3.20 -7.15 13.66
CA TYR A 162 -2.98 -7.05 15.11
C TYR A 162 -3.50 -5.79 15.80
N THR A 163 -3.52 -4.63 15.14
CA THR A 163 -4.06 -3.39 15.75
C THR A 163 -5.47 -3.07 15.27
N ASP A 164 -5.75 -3.12 13.97
CA ASP A 164 -7.09 -2.85 13.43
C ASP A 164 -7.97 -4.12 13.35
N VAL A 165 -7.30 -5.28 13.36
CA VAL A 165 -7.91 -6.61 13.27
C VAL A 165 -7.31 -7.49 14.38
N PRO A 166 -8.12 -7.98 15.34
CA PRO A 166 -7.62 -8.79 16.43
C PRO A 166 -7.14 -10.15 15.92
N GLU A 167 -6.01 -10.64 16.44
CA GLU A 167 -5.48 -11.94 16.02
C GLU A 167 -6.44 -13.09 16.34
N TYR A 168 -7.10 -13.01 17.51
CA TYR A 168 -8.15 -13.91 17.94
C TYR A 168 -9.33 -13.09 18.47
N PRO A 169 -10.41 -12.94 17.67
CA PRO A 169 -11.64 -12.28 18.07
C PRO A 169 -12.27 -12.95 19.30
N LYS A 170 -12.89 -12.16 20.18
CA LYS A 170 -13.49 -12.68 21.42
C LYS A 170 -14.87 -13.29 21.25
N ASN A 171 -15.55 -12.93 20.17
CA ASN A 171 -16.91 -13.33 19.86
C ASN A 171 -17.14 -13.31 18.34
N LEU A 172 -18.26 -13.86 17.91
CA LEU A 172 -18.64 -14.01 16.52
C LEU A 172 -18.77 -12.67 15.80
N ASP A 173 -19.25 -11.64 16.48
CA ASP A 173 -19.39 -10.29 15.91
C ASP A 173 -18.02 -9.65 15.58
N GLU A 174 -17.05 -9.78 16.48
CA GLU A 174 -15.67 -9.33 16.24
C GLU A 174 -15.02 -10.13 15.10
N ALA A 175 -15.24 -11.45 15.05
CA ALA A 175 -14.70 -12.32 13.99
C ALA A 175 -15.30 -11.99 12.62
N ALA A 176 -16.62 -11.78 12.57
CA ALA A 176 -17.32 -11.40 11.35
C ALA A 176 -16.85 -10.01 10.88
N SER A 177 -16.72 -9.05 11.79
CA SER A 177 -16.23 -7.71 11.49
C SER A 177 -14.80 -7.73 10.95
N ALA A 178 -13.90 -8.51 11.56
CA ALA A 178 -12.54 -8.71 11.10
C ALA A 178 -12.50 -9.28 9.67
N TYR A 179 -13.25 -10.35 9.43
CA TYR A 179 -13.30 -11.00 8.12
C TYR A 179 -13.90 -10.10 7.04
N VAL A 180 -14.96 -9.34 7.35
CA VAL A 180 -15.59 -8.38 6.42
C VAL A 180 -14.62 -7.27 6.04
N LYS A 181 -13.90 -6.68 7.03
CA LYS A 181 -12.87 -5.65 6.77
C LYS A 181 -11.82 -6.17 5.79
N LEU A 182 -11.23 -7.34 6.06
CA LEU A 182 -10.22 -7.94 5.19
C LEU A 182 -10.77 -8.29 3.80
N SER A 183 -11.98 -8.87 3.74
CA SER A 183 -12.63 -9.24 2.49
C SER A 183 -12.94 -8.04 1.60
N SER A 184 -13.21 -6.88 2.19
CA SER A 184 -13.46 -5.64 1.43
C SER A 184 -12.21 -5.08 0.75
N LEU A 185 -11.02 -5.41 1.26
CA LEU A 185 -9.72 -4.96 0.74
C LEU A 185 -9.10 -5.97 -0.22
N ILE A 186 -9.43 -7.26 -0.09
CA ILE A 186 -8.82 -8.36 -0.82
C ILE A 186 -9.78 -8.86 -1.91
N THR A 187 -9.57 -8.37 -3.12
CA THR A 187 -10.17 -8.82 -4.36
C THR A 187 -9.47 -10.09 -4.87
N GLU A 188 -10.24 -11.13 -5.15
CA GLU A 188 -9.72 -12.44 -5.63
C GLU A 188 -9.61 -12.44 -7.16
N THR A 189 -8.70 -11.64 -7.69
CA THR A 189 -8.47 -11.56 -9.15
C THR A 189 -7.50 -12.62 -9.67
N ILE A 190 -6.64 -13.17 -8.80
CA ILE A 190 -5.60 -14.15 -9.14
C ILE A 190 -5.64 -15.29 -8.11
N THR A 191 -5.50 -16.53 -8.58
CA THR A 191 -5.46 -17.72 -7.72
C THR A 191 -4.10 -17.88 -7.01
N LEU A 192 -4.09 -18.53 -5.85
CA LEU A 192 -2.85 -18.83 -5.11
C LEU A 192 -1.84 -19.63 -5.96
N GLU A 193 -2.32 -20.56 -6.78
CA GLU A 193 -1.49 -21.39 -7.66
C GLU A 193 -0.81 -20.54 -8.75
N GLU A 194 -1.54 -19.60 -9.35
CA GLU A 194 -0.98 -18.67 -10.34
C GLU A 194 0.08 -17.75 -9.73
N VAL A 195 -0.15 -17.27 -8.50
CA VAL A 195 0.84 -16.42 -7.80
C VAL A 195 2.09 -17.22 -7.48
N GLU A 196 1.96 -18.45 -6.97
CA GLU A 196 3.09 -19.31 -6.65
C GLU A 196 3.93 -19.65 -7.89
N LYS A 197 3.24 -19.96 -9.00
CA LYS A 197 3.91 -20.17 -10.29
C LYS A 197 4.71 -18.94 -10.73
N LYS A 198 4.13 -17.74 -10.66
CA LYS A 198 4.83 -16.49 -10.99
C LYS A 198 6.02 -16.23 -10.07
N ILE A 199 5.94 -16.58 -8.78
CA ILE A 199 7.05 -16.46 -7.84
C ILE A 199 8.22 -17.36 -8.28
N GLN A 200 7.94 -18.59 -8.70
CA GLN A 200 8.96 -19.55 -9.13
C GLN A 200 9.61 -19.17 -10.48
N GLU A 201 8.84 -18.53 -11.37
CA GLU A 201 9.29 -18.11 -12.69
C GLU A 201 9.99 -16.74 -12.69
N SER A 202 9.79 -15.92 -11.65
CA SER A 202 10.32 -14.56 -11.55
C SER A 202 11.83 -14.54 -11.29
N THR A 203 12.56 -13.76 -12.10
CA THR A 203 14.00 -13.49 -11.93
C THR A 203 14.28 -12.12 -11.30
N ASP A 204 13.27 -11.25 -11.19
CA ASP A 204 13.38 -9.94 -10.54
C ASP A 204 13.04 -10.07 -9.05
N ASN A 205 14.02 -9.75 -8.19
CA ASN A 205 13.83 -9.79 -6.74
C ASN A 205 12.71 -8.86 -6.26
N ASN A 206 12.51 -7.70 -6.90
CA ASN A 206 11.45 -6.76 -6.52
C ASN A 206 10.08 -7.35 -6.87
N GLU A 207 9.93 -7.91 -8.07
CA GLU A 207 8.72 -8.59 -8.49
C GLU A 207 8.41 -9.80 -7.60
N THR A 208 9.41 -10.62 -7.27
CA THR A 208 9.25 -11.73 -6.33
C THR A 208 8.77 -11.25 -4.96
N TRP A 209 9.30 -10.13 -4.46
CA TRP A 209 8.86 -9.55 -3.19
C TRP A 209 7.40 -9.06 -3.25
N GLU A 210 7.01 -8.40 -4.33
CA GLU A 210 5.63 -7.95 -4.55
C GLU A 210 4.67 -9.13 -4.68
N LEU A 211 5.03 -10.18 -5.43
CA LEU A 211 4.23 -11.38 -5.57
C LEU A 211 4.02 -12.11 -4.24
N LYS A 212 5.03 -12.13 -3.36
CA LYS A 212 4.88 -12.62 -1.99
C LYS A 212 3.83 -11.83 -1.20
N ARG A 213 3.75 -10.50 -1.39
CA ARG A 213 2.65 -9.69 -0.81
C ARG A 213 1.30 -10.01 -1.42
N VAL A 214 1.26 -10.20 -2.73
CA VAL A 214 0.03 -10.60 -3.42
C VAL A 214 -0.46 -11.95 -2.89
N LYS A 215 0.45 -12.91 -2.65
CA LYS A 215 0.17 -14.23 -2.04
C LYS A 215 -0.31 -14.11 -0.59
N PHE A 216 0.32 -13.25 0.20
CA PHE A 216 -0.01 -13.07 1.61
C PHE A 216 -1.46 -12.64 1.86
N ARG A 217 -2.05 -11.87 0.93
CA ARG A 217 -3.43 -11.38 1.04
C ARG A 217 -4.47 -12.51 1.12
N PRO A 218 -4.63 -13.38 0.11
CA PRO A 218 -5.57 -14.50 0.17
C PRO A 218 -5.24 -15.48 1.31
N GLU A 219 -3.97 -15.70 1.65
CA GLU A 219 -3.61 -16.51 2.83
C GLU A 219 -4.15 -15.91 4.14
N THR A 220 -4.01 -14.59 4.30
CA THR A 220 -4.55 -13.87 5.45
C THR A 220 -6.07 -13.92 5.46
N LYS A 221 -6.72 -13.71 4.31
CA LYS A 221 -8.19 -13.81 4.20
C LYS A 221 -8.68 -15.20 4.62
N GLU A 222 -8.03 -16.26 4.15
CA GLU A 222 -8.38 -17.64 4.50
C GLU A 222 -8.09 -17.95 5.98
N LYS A 223 -7.01 -17.43 6.56
CA LYS A 223 -6.76 -17.51 8.02
C LYS A 223 -7.93 -16.95 8.81
N TYR A 224 -8.39 -15.75 8.48
CA TYR A 224 -9.51 -15.11 9.20
C TYR A 224 -10.87 -15.76 8.91
N ARG A 225 -11.04 -16.37 7.75
CA ARG A 225 -12.21 -17.22 7.46
C ARG A 225 -12.27 -18.41 8.42
N LYS A 226 -11.14 -19.11 8.64
CA LYS A 226 -11.08 -20.25 9.55
C LYS A 226 -11.39 -19.83 10.99
N ILE A 227 -10.81 -18.73 11.44
CA ILE A 227 -11.10 -18.15 12.76
C ILE A 227 -12.59 -17.85 12.92
N LEU A 228 -13.23 -17.25 11.90
CA LEU A 228 -14.68 -17.00 11.92
C LEU A 228 -15.49 -18.29 12.08
N LEU A 229 -15.13 -19.35 11.37
CA LEU A 229 -15.80 -20.65 11.48
C LEU A 229 -15.59 -21.30 12.85
N GLU A 230 -14.38 -21.21 13.40
CA GLU A 230 -14.03 -21.72 14.73
C GLU A 230 -14.84 -21.02 15.82
N VAL A 231 -14.83 -19.69 15.86
CA VAL A 231 -15.59 -18.89 16.84
C VAL A 231 -17.10 -19.12 16.70
N SER A 232 -17.59 -19.28 15.46
CA SER A 232 -18.99 -19.62 15.20
C SER A 232 -19.39 -20.97 15.80
N GLN A 233 -18.52 -21.98 15.70
CA GLN A 233 -18.75 -23.29 16.29
C GLN A 233 -18.69 -23.25 17.83
N GLU A 234 -17.73 -22.53 18.39
CA GLU A 234 -17.57 -22.37 19.85
C GLU A 234 -18.80 -21.72 20.48
N GLU A 235 -19.26 -20.59 19.95
CA GLU A 235 -20.45 -19.91 20.47
C GLU A 235 -21.71 -20.78 20.34
N PHE A 236 -21.86 -21.50 19.23
CA PHE A 236 -22.98 -22.40 19.04
C PHE A 236 -22.99 -23.54 20.08
N LEU A 237 -21.83 -24.13 20.36
CA LEU A 237 -21.69 -25.17 21.39
C LEU A 237 -21.96 -24.60 22.79
N ASP A 238 -21.49 -23.40 23.10
CA ASP A 238 -21.73 -22.74 24.37
C ASP A 238 -23.22 -22.44 24.59
N GLN A 239 -23.92 -21.98 23.55
CA GLN A 239 -25.37 -21.79 23.57
C GLN A 239 -26.10 -23.12 23.85
N GLN A 240 -25.73 -24.20 23.18
CA GLN A 240 -26.33 -25.53 23.43
C GLN A 240 -26.08 -26.00 24.88
N LEU A 241 -24.86 -25.80 25.40
CA LEU A 241 -24.53 -26.17 26.78
C LEU A 241 -25.32 -25.34 27.79
N GLN A 242 -25.51 -24.04 27.52
CA GLN A 242 -26.30 -23.16 28.37
C GLN A 242 -27.78 -23.57 28.37
N ASP A 243 -28.34 -23.91 27.22
CA ASP A 243 -29.70 -24.43 27.09
C ASP A 243 -29.89 -25.74 27.83
N LEU A 244 -28.94 -26.68 27.72
CA LEU A 244 -28.97 -27.94 28.47
C LEU A 244 -28.91 -27.71 29.99
N ARG A 245 -28.06 -26.79 30.44
CA ARG A 245 -27.97 -26.40 31.86
C ARG A 245 -29.27 -25.78 32.36
N ASN A 246 -29.89 -24.91 31.56
CA ASN A 246 -31.17 -24.28 31.88
C ASN A 246 -32.28 -25.32 32.00
N ARG A 247 -32.39 -26.24 31.03
CA ARG A 247 -33.35 -27.37 31.07
C ARG A 247 -33.15 -28.25 32.30
N LYS A 248 -31.90 -28.52 32.70
CA LYS A 248 -31.59 -29.30 33.91
C LYS A 248 -31.99 -28.57 35.18
N ARG A 249 -31.78 -27.25 35.27
CA ARG A 249 -32.19 -26.44 36.43
C ARG A 249 -33.70 -26.41 36.59
N THR A 250 -34.46 -26.25 35.50
CA THR A 250 -35.93 -26.27 35.56
C THR A 250 -36.45 -27.58 36.15
N ARG A 251 -35.89 -28.73 35.74
CA ARG A 251 -36.27 -30.06 36.25
C ARG A 251 -35.97 -30.32 37.72
N VAL A 252 -35.07 -29.56 38.35
CA VAL A 252 -34.72 -29.73 39.77
C VAL A 252 -35.60 -28.84 40.67
N ASN A 253 -36.20 -27.79 40.09
CA ASN A 253 -37.07 -26.85 40.80
C ASN A 253 -38.57 -27.18 40.65
N GLU A 254 -38.91 -28.20 39.84
CA GLU A 254 -40.23 -28.83 39.74
C GLU A 254 -40.29 -30.07 40.66
#